data_AF-A0A7J7JGT1-F1
#
_entry.id   AF-A0A7J7JGT1-F1
#
_cell.length_a   1.000
_cell.length_b   1.000
_cell.length_c   1.000
_cell.angle_alpha   90.00
_cell.angle_beta   90.00
_cell.angle_gamma   90.00
#
_symmetry.space_group_name_H-M   'P 1'
#
loop_
_entity.id
_entity.type
_entity.pdbx_description
1 polymer ?
#
loop_
_entity_poly.entity_id
_entity_poly.type
_entity_poly.pdbx_seq_one_letter_code
_entity_poly.pdbx_strand_id
1 'polypeptide(L)'
;MVLVTINLSTTECIQRVAYVPFIESDKLYISLTEHSLTFCKSGITFLEDLLKMSQPSVQYLVDSGIQKMWSCLVLHIENSLTSVVNIKENRNKFILKNASWLEEKVLAVAEARYMDSVGYASTEMKHVHRSFGKLKSLAMAYQAELV
;
A
#
# COMPACT_ATOMS: atom_id res chain seq x y z
N MET A 1 2.14 35.31 -2.92
CA MET A 1 1.61 34.39 -1.89
C MET A 1 0.22 33.97 -2.35
N VAL A 2 0.12 32.89 -3.12
CA VAL A 2 -1.15 32.47 -3.73
C VAL A 2 -1.74 31.37 -2.85
N LEU A 3 -2.77 31.73 -2.10
CA LEU A 3 -3.72 30.80 -1.50
C LEU A 3 -4.47 30.10 -2.63
N VAL A 4 -4.16 28.83 -2.87
CA VAL A 4 -5.01 27.96 -3.68
C VAL A 4 -6.00 27.32 -2.72
N THR A 5 -7.24 27.81 -2.78
CA THR A 5 -8.39 27.22 -2.11
C THR A 5 -8.66 25.84 -2.73
N ILE A 6 -8.08 24.78 -2.15
CA ILE A 6 -8.40 23.42 -2.53
C ILE A 6 -9.75 23.07 -1.92
N ASN A 7 -10.69 22.73 -2.80
CA ASN A 7 -12.06 22.36 -2.52
C ASN A 7 -12.13 21.25 -1.45
N LEU A 8 -12.99 21.45 -0.45
CA LEU A 8 -13.03 20.77 0.86
C LEU A 8 -13.43 19.28 0.85
N SER A 9 -13.52 18.60 -0.31
CA SER A 9 -13.92 17.18 -0.38
C SER A 9 -12.74 16.21 -0.31
N THR A 10 -11.52 16.63 -0.68
CA THR A 10 -10.30 15.80 -0.58
C THR A 10 -9.74 15.77 0.84
N THR A 11 -10.08 16.75 1.68
CA THR A 11 -9.60 16.88 3.05
C THR A 11 -10.18 15.81 3.99
N GLU A 12 -11.42 15.36 3.76
CA GLU A 12 -12.03 14.28 4.54
C GLU A 12 -11.42 12.90 4.20
N CYS A 13 -10.98 12.70 2.96
CA CYS A 13 -10.26 11.49 2.53
C CYS A 13 -8.85 11.46 3.15
N ILE A 14 -8.17 12.61 3.15
CA ILE A 14 -6.87 12.83 3.79
C ILE A 14 -6.97 12.62 5.31
N GLN A 15 -8.05 13.08 5.95
CA GLN A 15 -8.30 12.79 7.35
C GLN A 15 -8.55 11.30 7.55
N ARG A 16 -9.36 10.59 6.76
CA ARG A 16 -9.59 9.15 6.99
C ARG A 16 -8.36 8.25 6.82
N VAL A 17 -7.44 8.58 5.91
CA VAL A 17 -6.15 7.83 5.77
C VAL A 17 -5.15 8.25 6.86
N ALA A 18 -5.19 9.50 7.32
CA ALA A 18 -4.37 9.99 8.44
C ALA A 18 -4.93 9.64 9.84
N TYR A 19 -6.22 9.28 9.94
CA TYR A 19 -6.97 8.98 11.16
C TYR A 19 -7.35 7.49 11.25
N VAL A 20 -6.59 6.62 10.59
CA VAL A 20 -6.42 5.26 11.14
C VAL A 20 -5.63 5.50 12.43
N PRO A 21 -6.19 5.20 13.63
CA PRO A 21 -5.54 5.55 14.88
C PRO A 21 -4.11 5.04 14.83
N PHE A 22 -3.17 5.97 14.95
CA PHE A 22 -1.77 5.70 15.18
C PHE A 22 -1.73 5.00 16.54
N ILE A 23 -1.97 3.69 16.54
CA ILE A 23 -1.76 2.87 17.72
C ILE A 23 -0.26 2.93 17.93
N GLU A 24 0.15 3.76 18.88
CA GLU A 24 1.42 3.63 19.60
C GLU A 24 1.53 2.18 20.08
N SER A 25 2.10 1.33 19.24
CA SER A 25 2.73 0.12 19.71
C SER A 25 4.21 0.40 19.61
N ASP A 26 4.82 0.61 20.76
CA ASP A 26 6.25 0.79 20.97
C ASP A 26 7.07 -0.03 19.96
N LYS A 27 7.94 0.69 19.23
CA LYS A 27 8.94 0.16 18.28
C LYS A 27 8.44 -0.22 16.88
N LEU A 28 7.51 0.53 16.27
CA LEU A 28 7.42 0.52 14.79
C LEU A 28 8.63 1.27 14.21
N TYR A 29 9.32 0.67 13.24
CA TYR A 29 10.45 1.29 12.56
C TYR A 29 9.96 2.45 11.70
N ILE A 30 10.04 3.67 12.24
CA ILE A 30 9.40 4.89 11.71
C ILE A 30 9.80 5.16 10.25
N SER A 31 11.05 4.88 9.86
CA SER A 31 11.56 5.20 8.51
C SER A 31 10.91 4.37 7.39
N LEU A 32 10.74 3.05 7.56
CA LEU A 32 10.04 2.24 6.55
C LEU A 32 8.54 2.61 6.51
N THR A 33 7.99 2.93 7.67
CA THR A 33 6.61 3.36 7.82
C THR A 33 6.37 4.71 7.13
N GLU A 34 7.27 5.68 7.24
CA GLU A 34 7.13 7.00 6.61
C GLU A 34 7.15 6.91 5.08
N HIS A 35 8.08 6.12 4.51
CA HIS A 35 8.13 5.90 3.07
C HIS A 35 6.90 5.13 2.57
N SER A 36 6.48 4.10 3.31
CA SER A 36 5.27 3.33 2.98
C SER A 36 4.02 4.19 3.07
N LEU A 37 3.88 5.02 4.11
CA LEU A 37 2.76 5.94 4.29
C LEU A 37 2.70 6.99 3.19
N THR A 38 3.86 7.56 2.81
CA THR A 38 3.94 8.53 1.71
C THR A 38 3.56 7.86 0.40
N PHE A 39 4.05 6.65 0.14
CA PHE A 39 3.66 5.85 -1.02
C PHE A 39 2.15 5.57 -1.02
N CYS A 40 1.57 5.17 0.10
CA CYS A 40 0.14 4.90 0.22
C CYS A 40 -0.71 6.13 -0.04
N LYS A 41 -0.32 7.29 0.52
CA LYS A 41 -1.01 8.56 0.25
C LYS A 41 -0.99 8.87 -1.24
N SER A 42 0.20 8.89 -1.85
CA SER A 42 0.36 9.12 -3.28
C SER A 42 -0.38 8.08 -4.13
N GLY A 43 -0.41 6.84 -3.68
CA GLY A 43 -1.07 5.75 -4.39
C GLY A 43 -2.59 5.84 -4.36
N ILE A 44 -3.18 6.22 -3.23
CA ILE A 44 -4.62 6.48 -3.15
C ILE A 44 -4.98 7.70 -4.01
N THR A 45 -4.19 8.78 -3.97
CA THR A 45 -4.41 9.93 -4.86
C THR A 45 -4.34 9.53 -6.33
N PHE A 46 -3.33 8.74 -6.71
CA PHE A 46 -3.18 8.24 -8.08
C PHE A 46 -4.36 7.35 -8.49
N LEU A 47 -4.83 6.47 -7.61
CA LEU A 47 -6.04 5.68 -7.82
C LEU A 47 -7.25 6.58 -8.08
N GLU A 48 -7.49 7.57 -7.23
CA GLU A 48 -8.62 8.50 -7.39
C GLU A 48 -8.54 9.26 -8.72
N ASP A 49 -7.34 9.66 -9.15
CA ASP A 49 -7.14 10.35 -10.43
C ASP A 49 -7.36 9.41 -11.63
N LEU A 50 -6.91 8.16 -11.55
CA LEU A 50 -7.21 7.15 -12.56
C LEU A 50 -8.72 6.88 -12.66
N LEU A 51 -9.42 6.80 -11.52
CA LEU A 51 -10.86 6.57 -11.47
C LEU A 51 -11.66 7.74 -12.07
N LYS A 52 -11.22 8.99 -11.87
CA LYS A 52 -11.82 10.16 -12.56
C LYS A 52 -11.65 10.10 -14.07
N MET A 53 -10.59 9.46 -14.55
CA MET A 53 -10.32 9.26 -15.98
C MET A 53 -10.96 7.97 -16.54
N SER A 54 -11.65 7.19 -15.69
CA SER A 54 -12.29 5.95 -16.11
C SER A 54 -13.36 6.23 -17.17
N GLN A 55 -13.12 5.69 -18.36
CA GLN A 55 -14.13 5.49 -19.39
C GLN A 55 -14.02 4.04 -19.86
N PRO A 56 -15.11 3.44 -20.37
CA PRO A 56 -15.09 2.05 -20.81
C PRO A 56 -13.95 1.72 -21.79
N SER A 57 -13.55 2.68 -22.63
CA SER A 57 -12.45 2.54 -23.60
C SER A 57 -11.05 2.50 -22.98
N VAL A 58 -10.87 3.02 -21.75
CA VAL A 58 -9.57 3.12 -21.06
C VAL A 58 -9.55 2.42 -19.71
N GLN A 59 -10.59 1.66 -19.36
CA GLN A 59 -10.68 0.95 -18.08
C GLN A 59 -9.50 -0.03 -17.88
N TYR A 60 -9.03 -0.66 -18.94
CA TYR A 60 -7.85 -1.54 -18.88
C TYR A 60 -6.57 -0.80 -18.45
N LEU A 61 -6.45 0.51 -18.75
CA LEU A 61 -5.33 1.34 -18.30
C LEU A 61 -5.44 1.67 -16.82
N VAL A 62 -6.66 1.92 -16.34
CA VAL A 62 -6.94 2.10 -14.90
C VAL A 62 -6.54 0.83 -14.15
N ASP A 63 -7.01 -0.33 -14.60
CA ASP A 63 -6.71 -1.62 -13.99
C ASP A 63 -5.21 -1.92 -13.99
N SER A 64 -4.52 -1.69 -15.12
CA SER A 64 -3.07 -1.89 -15.23
C SER A 64 -2.26 -0.90 -14.36
N GLY A 65 -2.71 0.35 -14.26
CA GLY A 65 -2.07 1.38 -13.44
C GLY A 65 -2.12 1.03 -11.95
N ILE A 66 -3.30 0.61 -11.48
CA ILE A 66 -3.52 0.13 -10.11
C ILE A 66 -2.65 -1.08 -9.82
N GLN A 67 -2.64 -2.07 -10.72
CA GLN A 67 -1.81 -3.27 -10.59
C GLN A 67 -0.32 -2.91 -10.42
N LYS A 68 0.21 -2.07 -11.31
CA LYS A 68 1.63 -1.67 -11.30
C LYS A 68 2.00 -0.93 -10.03
N MET A 69 1.15 0.01 -9.60
CA MET A 69 1.38 0.77 -8.38
C MET A 69 1.51 -0.14 -7.16
N TRP A 70 0.54 -1.02 -6.94
CA TRP A 70 0.59 -1.94 -5.80
C TRP A 70 1.71 -2.97 -5.92
N SER A 71 2.01 -3.43 -7.13
CA SER A 71 3.14 -4.35 -7.38
C SER A 71 4.49 -3.71 -7.04
N CYS A 72 4.67 -2.42 -7.34
CA CYS A 72 5.87 -1.67 -6.94
C CYS A 72 6.03 -1.61 -5.42
N LEU A 73 4.93 -1.44 -4.67
CA LEU A 73 4.98 -1.44 -3.21
C LEU A 73 5.37 -2.81 -2.66
N VAL A 74 4.77 -3.89 -3.18
CA VAL A 74 5.13 -5.26 -2.80
C VAL A 74 6.61 -5.52 -3.09
N LEU A 75 7.09 -5.16 -4.27
CA LEU A 75 8.50 -5.33 -4.65
C LEU A 75 9.44 -4.53 -3.74
N HIS A 76 9.05 -3.32 -3.33
CA HIS A 76 9.83 -2.53 -2.37
C HIS A 76 9.94 -3.22 -1.01
N ILE A 77 8.85 -3.82 -0.53
CA ILE A 77 8.84 -4.59 0.72
C ILE A 77 9.67 -5.87 0.58
N GLU A 78 9.56 -6.57 -0.56
CA GLU A 78 10.36 -7.76 -0.86
C GLU A 78 11.85 -7.46 -0.82
N ASN A 79 12.29 -6.41 -1.52
CA ASN A 79 13.68 -5.93 -1.49
C ASN A 79 14.12 -5.52 -0.09
N SER A 80 13.20 -5.00 0.73
CA SER A 80 13.49 -4.65 2.11
C SER A 80 13.68 -5.90 2.98
N LEU A 81 12.92 -6.98 2.74
CA LEU A 81 13.04 -8.27 3.44
C LEU A 81 14.33 -9.02 3.06
N THR A 82 14.77 -8.91 1.80
CA THR A 82 15.98 -9.57 1.30
C THR A 82 17.26 -8.77 1.55
N SER A 83 17.14 -7.55 2.05
CA SER A 83 18.29 -6.71 2.41
C SER A 83 19.11 -7.35 3.54
N VAL A 84 20.39 -7.61 3.27
CA VAL A 84 21.34 -8.20 4.22
C VAL A 84 21.42 -7.42 5.53
N VAL A 85 21.25 -6.09 5.48
CA VAL A 85 21.24 -5.22 6.66
C VAL A 85 20.05 -5.54 7.55
N ASN A 86 18.85 -5.62 6.97
CA ASN A 86 17.61 -5.88 7.70
C ASN A 86 17.55 -7.32 8.24
N ILE A 87 18.14 -8.28 7.52
CA ILE A 87 18.29 -9.67 7.98
C ILE A 87 19.19 -9.71 9.22
N LYS A 88 20.38 -9.11 9.16
CA LYS A 88 21.35 -9.09 10.28
C LYS A 88 20.80 -8.38 11.52
N GLU A 89 20.01 -7.35 11.33
CA GLU A 89 19.41 -6.58 12.42
C GLU A 89 18.05 -7.14 12.89
N ASN A 90 17.65 -8.32 12.40
CA ASN A 90 16.39 -9.00 12.71
C ASN A 90 15.15 -8.08 12.54
N ARG A 91 15.17 -7.23 11.50
CA ARG A 91 14.11 -6.24 11.23
C ARG A 91 12.92 -6.83 10.47
N ASN A 92 13.05 -8.04 9.94
CA ASN A 92 12.03 -8.70 9.12
C ASN A 92 10.66 -8.78 9.80
N LYS A 93 10.61 -8.98 11.13
CA LYS A 93 9.34 -8.99 11.88
C LYS A 93 8.58 -7.66 11.76
N PHE A 94 9.27 -6.53 11.76
CA PHE A 94 8.66 -5.21 11.62
C PHE A 94 8.25 -4.92 10.18
N ILE A 95 9.08 -5.31 9.22
CA ILE A 95 8.78 -5.18 7.78
C ILE A 95 7.50 -5.96 7.44
N LEU A 96 7.33 -7.17 7.98
CA LEU A 96 6.12 -7.97 7.83
C LEU A 96 4.89 -7.35 8.51
N LYS A 97 5.06 -6.73 9.69
CA LYS A 97 3.97 -6.03 10.37
C LYS A 97 3.48 -4.86 9.51
N ASN A 98 4.40 -4.11 8.90
CA ASN A 98 4.07 -3.05 7.96
C ASN A 98 3.37 -3.61 6.71
N ALA A 99 3.88 -4.69 6.13
CA ALA A 99 3.25 -5.34 4.98
C ALA A 99 1.83 -5.81 5.28
N SER A 100 1.59 -6.37 6.45
CA SER A 100 0.26 -6.82 6.89
C SER A 100 -0.69 -5.65 7.09
N TRP A 101 -0.23 -4.56 7.70
CA TRP A 101 -1.03 -3.33 7.83
C TRP A 101 -1.38 -2.73 6.46
N LEU A 102 -0.44 -2.70 5.52
CA LEU A 102 -0.65 -2.20 4.16
C LEU A 102 -1.72 -3.02 3.42
N GLU A 103 -1.63 -4.35 3.50
CA GLU A 103 -2.61 -5.27 2.94
C GLU A 103 -3.99 -5.09 3.59
N GLU A 104 -4.08 -5.06 4.92
CA GLU A 104 -5.35 -5.05 5.64
C GLU A 104 -6.06 -3.69 5.64
N LYS A 105 -5.31 -2.59 5.63
CA LYS A 105 -5.87 -1.24 5.80
C LYS A 105 -5.86 -0.46 4.50
N VAL A 106 -4.73 -0.40 3.82
CA VAL A 106 -4.59 0.50 2.66
C VAL A 106 -5.18 -0.14 1.42
N LEU A 107 -4.87 -1.40 1.15
CA LEU A 107 -5.40 -2.11 -0.02
C LEU A 107 -6.93 -2.27 0.09
N ALA A 108 -7.46 -2.56 1.28
CA ALA A 108 -8.90 -2.59 1.54
C ALA A 108 -9.61 -1.26 1.22
N VAL A 109 -8.98 -0.11 1.56
CA VAL A 109 -9.50 1.22 1.21
C VAL A 109 -9.46 1.42 -0.31
N ALA A 110 -8.38 1.02 -0.96
CA ALA A 110 -8.25 1.11 -2.43
C ALA A 110 -9.31 0.25 -3.14
N GLU A 111 -9.54 -0.97 -2.67
CA GLU A 111 -10.56 -1.89 -3.18
C GLU A 111 -11.96 -1.32 -3.04
N ALA A 112 -12.30 -0.78 -1.87
CA ALA A 112 -13.58 -0.12 -1.65
C ALA A 112 -13.79 1.05 -2.61
N ARG A 113 -12.78 1.92 -2.77
CA ARG A 113 -12.84 3.07 -3.69
C ARG A 113 -13.01 2.65 -5.14
N TYR A 114 -12.31 1.60 -5.56
CA TYR A 114 -12.44 1.04 -6.89
C TYR A 114 -13.84 0.48 -7.12
N MET A 115 -14.34 -0.33 -6.18
CA MET A 115 -15.68 -0.91 -6.24
C MET A 115 -16.76 0.18 -6.32
N ASP A 116 -16.67 1.21 -5.47
CA ASP A 116 -17.62 2.33 -5.44
C ASP A 116 -17.65 3.09 -6.79
N SER A 117 -16.51 3.20 -7.47
CA SER A 117 -16.39 3.95 -8.71
C SER A 117 -16.74 3.15 -9.97
N VAL A 118 -16.42 1.86 -10.01
CA VAL A 118 -16.51 1.03 -11.23
C VAL A 118 -17.64 0.00 -11.14
N GLY A 119 -18.12 -0.31 -9.93
CA GLY A 119 -19.25 -1.22 -9.69
C GLY A 119 -18.90 -2.71 -9.68
N TYR A 120 -17.62 -3.08 -9.76
CA TYR A 120 -17.15 -4.46 -9.64
C TYR A 120 -15.77 -4.56 -8.99
N ALA A 121 -15.40 -5.76 -8.52
CA ALA A 121 -14.12 -6.00 -7.86
C ALA A 121 -12.97 -6.08 -8.88
N SER A 122 -11.86 -5.40 -8.60
CA SER A 122 -10.65 -5.49 -9.41
C SER A 122 -10.04 -6.90 -9.35
N THR A 123 -9.83 -7.53 -10.51
CA THR A 123 -9.05 -8.78 -10.60
C THR A 123 -7.58 -8.55 -10.26
N GLU A 124 -7.06 -7.36 -10.54
CA GLU A 124 -5.66 -7.01 -10.30
C GLU A 124 -5.32 -6.91 -8.82
N MET A 125 -6.24 -6.40 -8.01
CA MET A 125 -6.05 -6.35 -6.55
C MET A 125 -5.96 -7.77 -5.94
N LYS A 126 -6.61 -8.78 -6.53
CA LYS A 126 -6.41 -10.20 -6.14
C LYS A 126 -4.99 -10.69 -6.39
N HIS A 127 -4.32 -10.22 -7.46
CA HIS A 127 -2.92 -10.55 -7.70
C HIS A 127 -2.02 -9.92 -6.64
N VAL A 128 -2.31 -8.69 -6.22
CA VAL A 128 -1.59 -7.99 -5.17
C VAL A 128 -1.68 -8.74 -3.83
N HIS A 129 -2.87 -9.19 -3.43
CA HIS A 129 -3.06 -10.01 -2.22
C HIS A 129 -2.20 -11.28 -2.24
N ARG A 130 -2.14 -11.99 -3.38
CA ARG A 130 -1.26 -13.16 -3.51
C ARG A 130 0.21 -12.80 -3.31
N SER A 131 0.64 -11.64 -3.82
CA SER A 131 2.01 -11.16 -3.63
C SER A 131 2.32 -10.83 -2.17
N PHE A 132 1.40 -10.19 -1.44
CA PHE A 132 1.53 -10.01 0.01
C PHE A 132 1.59 -11.34 0.77
N GLY A 133 0.80 -12.34 0.36
CA GLY A 133 0.89 -13.70 0.89
C GLY A 133 2.27 -14.33 0.73
N LYS A 134 2.93 -14.13 -0.42
CA LYS A 134 4.30 -14.63 -0.66
C LYS A 134 5.34 -13.98 0.25
N LEU A 135 5.20 -12.70 0.57
CA LEU A 135 6.12 -11.99 1.49
C LEU A 135 6.16 -12.66 2.87
N LYS A 136 5.01 -13.15 3.36
CA LYS A 136 4.92 -13.88 4.64
C LYS A 136 5.73 -15.18 4.58
N SER A 137 5.62 -15.94 3.49
CA SER A 137 6.39 -17.17 3.28
C SER A 137 7.90 -16.93 3.15
N LEU A 138 8.31 -15.89 2.42
CA LEU A 138 9.71 -15.50 2.24
C LEU A 138 10.40 -15.19 3.58
N ALA A 139 9.73 -14.42 4.44
CA ALA A 139 10.29 -14.08 5.74
C ALA A 139 10.42 -15.28 6.69
N MET A 140 9.51 -16.27 6.60
CA MET A 140 9.64 -17.52 7.36
C MET A 140 10.86 -18.35 6.91
N ALA A 141 11.16 -18.38 5.61
CA ALA A 141 12.34 -19.06 5.09
C ALA A 141 13.64 -18.45 5.62
N TYR A 142 13.77 -17.13 5.61
CA TYR A 142 14.97 -16.44 6.11
C TYR A 142 15.19 -16.55 7.63
N GLN A 143 14.11 -16.75 8.40
CA GLN A 143 14.23 -17.00 9.83
C GLN A 143 14.73 -18.43 10.13
N ALA A 144 14.45 -19.39 9.25
CA ALA A 144 14.91 -20.77 9.40
C ALA A 144 16.39 -20.95 9.03
N GLU A 145 16.94 -20.13 8.13
CA GLU A 145 18.35 -20.18 7.70
C GLU A 145 19.34 -19.54 8.69
N LEU A 146 18.84 -18.82 9.70
CA LEU A 146 19.65 -18.14 10.72
C LEU A 146 19.79 -18.93 12.04
N VAL A 147 19.25 -20.16 12.10
CA VAL A 147 19.33 -21.10 13.24
C VAL A 147 20.32 -22.20 12.92
#